data_AF-A0A9P1IUF4-F1
#
_entry.id   AF-A0A9P1IUF4-F1
#
_cell.length_a   1.000
_cell.length_b   1.000
_cell.length_c   1.000
_cell.angle_alpha   90.00
_cell.angle_beta   90.00
_cell.angle_gamma   90.00
#
_symmetry.space_group_name_H-M   'P 1'
#
loop_
_entity.id
_entity.type
_entity.pdbx_description
1 polymer ?
#
loop_
_entity_poly.entity_id
_entity_poly.type
_entity_poly.pdbx_seq_one_letter_code
_entity_poly.pdbx_strand_id
1 'polypeptide(L)'
;MDEHLLKLPEEFRFRISDAIQSYDQQFNDSTLNQFIDLIFECATSNLDYFEPIYQICKLQVEKESNGNNEGKFLKKFDSHVETLLHDFFENSNSAENCAAASMKVYFLAFLSVQKFWLYDITFDRIKKLMSPVGCNCPEHCYVKDCANGTALRAEELRLKEHSIQCGILYLISITPLLLRNIEYYIYWCSRLRKYKHCFGNGTQDMIGQLETCFGGIDERAHCVLNEIGSLEKTDEQIENDINRLIIEREKNADKKNKLASDVQKKPIQHGTYMRAYDQEWKVDLKHGQPGEWERWYIEDWGGKVVFKAIHSPARYLRACSDGNVDLVGSHPNDCRETLWKPFKNSDETWSFLSVHGTWLSGLGNNVVCCMWECKSSEKFTLPWW
;
A
#
# COMPACT_ATOMS: atom_id res chain seq x y z
N MET A 1 18.83 -1.99 -21.03
CA MET A 1 17.86 -0.89 -21.04
C MET A 1 16.68 -1.35 -20.21
N ASP A 2 16.23 -0.53 -19.27
CA ASP A 2 15.15 -0.85 -18.34
C ASP A 2 13.84 -1.17 -19.09
N GLU A 3 13.15 -2.25 -18.71
CA GLU A 3 11.86 -2.63 -19.31
C GLU A 3 10.78 -1.56 -19.10
N HIS A 4 10.91 -0.74 -18.06
CA HIS A 4 9.99 0.37 -17.79
C HIS A 4 10.17 1.52 -18.79
N LEU A 5 11.39 1.75 -19.30
CA LEU A 5 11.64 2.76 -20.35
C LEU A 5 10.94 2.38 -21.68
N LEU A 6 10.76 1.09 -21.95
CA LEU A 6 10.07 0.61 -23.15
C LEU A 6 8.56 0.94 -23.15
N LYS A 7 8.00 1.28 -21.99
CA LYS A 7 6.59 1.69 -21.86
C LYS A 7 6.37 3.18 -22.10
N LEU A 8 7.45 3.97 -22.19
CA LEU A 8 7.37 5.40 -22.49
C LEU A 8 7.40 5.64 -24.01
N PRO A 9 6.80 6.75 -24.49
CA PRO A 9 6.99 7.20 -25.86
C PRO A 9 8.46 7.30 -26.22
N GLU A 10 8.79 7.06 -27.48
CA GLU A 10 10.16 7.02 -27.97
C GLU A 10 10.94 8.31 -27.64
N GLU A 11 10.28 9.47 -27.75
CA GLU A 11 10.86 10.78 -27.39
C GLU A 11 11.31 10.84 -25.92
N PHE A 12 10.43 10.45 -24.98
CA PHE A 12 10.76 10.45 -23.55
C PHE A 12 11.74 9.35 -23.18
N ARG A 13 11.67 8.20 -23.85
CA ARG A 13 12.56 7.06 -23.61
C ARG A 13 14.02 7.42 -23.76
N PHE A 14 14.37 8.06 -24.88
CA PHE A 14 15.76 8.45 -25.14
C PHE A 14 16.21 9.55 -24.19
N ARG A 15 15.41 10.61 -24.02
CA ARG A 15 15.74 11.72 -23.13
C ARG A 15 15.93 11.24 -21.68
N ILE A 16 15.07 10.35 -21.18
CA ILE A 16 15.13 9.85 -19.80
C ILE A 16 16.31 8.91 -19.63
N SER A 17 16.58 8.04 -20.62
CA SER A 17 17.77 7.19 -20.62
C SER A 17 19.06 8.03 -20.58
N ASP A 18 19.14 9.10 -21.38
CA ASP A 18 20.30 9.98 -21.43
C ASP A 18 20.46 10.78 -20.13
N ALA A 19 19.35 11.21 -19.51
CA ALA A 19 19.36 11.91 -18.23
C ALA A 19 19.82 10.98 -17.09
N ILE A 20 19.34 9.73 -17.05
CA ILE A 20 19.80 8.71 -16.08
C ILE A 20 21.29 8.44 -16.27
N GLN A 21 21.75 8.26 -17.50
CA GLN A 21 23.16 8.01 -17.78
C GLN A 21 24.05 9.20 -17.38
N SER A 22 23.60 10.42 -17.68
CA SER A 22 24.30 11.65 -17.29
C SER A 22 24.38 11.79 -15.77
N TYR A 23 23.29 11.48 -15.06
CA TYR A 23 23.24 11.47 -13.61
C TYR A 23 24.17 10.40 -13.00
N ASP A 24 24.11 9.17 -13.51
CA ASP A 24 24.96 8.05 -13.05
C ASP A 24 26.46 8.35 -13.26
N GLN A 25 26.82 9.08 -14.32
CA GLN A 25 28.22 9.42 -14.63
C GLN A 25 28.76 10.60 -13.83
N GLN A 26 27.98 11.67 -13.70
CA GLN A 26 28.48 12.94 -13.13
C GLN A 26 28.10 13.13 -11.66
N PHE A 27 27.03 12.48 -11.22
CA PHE A 27 26.50 12.51 -9.86
C PHE A 27 26.43 13.93 -9.27
N ASN A 28 25.99 14.89 -10.08
CA ASN A 28 25.96 16.30 -9.72
C ASN A 28 24.54 16.88 -9.78
N ASP A 29 24.42 18.04 -9.14
CA ASP A 29 23.15 18.72 -8.95
C ASP A 29 22.45 19.13 -10.25
N SER A 30 23.22 19.47 -11.28
CA SER A 30 22.67 19.87 -12.58
C SER A 30 22.02 18.68 -13.30
N THR A 31 22.70 17.54 -13.35
CA THR A 31 22.18 16.32 -14.00
C THR A 31 20.96 15.75 -13.28
N LEU A 32 20.92 15.86 -11.95
CA LEU A 32 19.76 15.46 -11.16
C LEU A 32 18.54 16.33 -11.46
N ASN A 33 18.70 17.65 -11.51
CA ASN A 33 17.58 18.55 -11.82
C ASN A 33 17.04 18.30 -13.23
N GLN A 34 17.91 18.08 -14.21
CA GLN A 34 17.49 17.72 -15.58
C GLN A 34 16.68 16.42 -15.62
N PHE A 35 17.11 15.41 -14.87
CA PHE A 35 16.38 14.14 -14.77
C PHE A 35 15.00 14.33 -14.11
N ILE A 36 14.94 15.11 -13.03
CA ILE A 36 13.69 15.41 -12.33
C ILE A 36 12.73 16.19 -13.24
N ASP A 37 13.18 17.26 -13.89
CA ASP A 37 12.34 18.07 -14.76
C ASP A 37 11.74 17.24 -15.91
N LEU A 38 12.53 16.32 -16.46
CA LEU A 38 12.10 15.43 -17.52
C LEU A 38 11.07 14.38 -17.05
N ILE A 39 11.22 13.87 -15.83
CA ILE A 39 10.22 13.02 -15.18
C ILE A 39 8.89 13.77 -15.06
N PHE A 40 8.93 15.04 -14.62
CA PHE A 40 7.73 15.86 -14.49
C PHE A 40 7.09 16.17 -15.83
N GLU A 41 7.88 16.52 -16.84
CA GLU A 41 7.40 16.73 -18.21
C GLU A 41 6.70 15.47 -18.74
N CYS A 42 7.30 14.29 -18.56
CA CYS A 42 6.73 13.02 -19.00
C CYS A 42 5.43 12.70 -18.25
N ALA A 43 5.43 12.80 -16.92
CA ALA A 43 4.25 12.49 -16.08
C ALA A 43 3.07 13.43 -16.34
N THR A 44 3.35 14.69 -16.70
CA THR A 44 2.30 15.67 -17.01
C THR A 44 1.75 15.54 -18.43
N SER A 45 2.48 14.90 -19.34
CA SER A 45 2.03 14.68 -20.73
C SER A 45 0.95 13.59 -20.85
N ASN A 46 1.00 12.54 -20.01
CA ASN A 46 0.00 11.48 -19.98
C ASN A 46 0.06 10.72 -18.64
N LEU A 47 -1.10 10.51 -18.02
CA LEU A 47 -1.25 9.75 -16.77
C LEU A 47 -0.84 8.28 -16.89
N ASP A 48 -0.94 7.68 -18.07
CA ASP A 48 -0.54 6.28 -18.27
C ASP A 48 0.98 6.07 -18.13
N TYR A 49 1.77 7.14 -18.18
CA TYR A 49 3.24 7.08 -18.00
C TYR A 49 3.66 7.06 -16.53
N PHE A 50 2.71 7.23 -15.62
CA PHE A 50 2.96 7.35 -14.19
C PHE A 50 3.64 6.10 -13.59
N GLU A 51 3.08 4.91 -13.85
CA GLU A 51 3.62 3.66 -13.32
C GLU A 51 5.03 3.36 -13.85
N PRO A 52 5.31 3.47 -15.17
CA PRO A 52 6.68 3.38 -15.69
C PRO A 52 7.67 4.36 -15.04
N ILE A 53 7.28 5.63 -14.90
CA ILE A 53 8.12 6.67 -14.29
C ILE A 53 8.43 6.35 -12.83
N TYR A 54 7.43 5.90 -12.07
CA TYR A 54 7.59 5.51 -10.68
C TYR A 54 8.63 4.39 -10.52
N GLN A 55 8.55 3.35 -11.35
CA GLN A 55 9.48 2.23 -11.30
C GLN A 55 10.92 2.66 -11.65
N ILE A 56 11.08 3.58 -12.62
CA ILE A 56 12.37 4.17 -12.97
C ILE A 56 12.96 4.95 -11.77
N CYS A 57 12.16 5.80 -11.11
CA CYS A 57 12.58 6.54 -9.92
C CYS A 57 12.97 5.58 -8.78
N LYS A 58 12.18 4.52 -8.57
CA LYS A 58 12.43 3.52 -7.52
C LYS A 58 13.76 2.81 -7.74
N LEU A 59 14.05 2.36 -8.97
CA LEU A 59 15.32 1.73 -9.31
C LEU A 59 16.51 2.66 -9.09
N GLN A 60 16.34 3.96 -9.35
CA GLN A 60 17.40 4.93 -9.08
C GLN A 60 17.65 5.13 -7.58
N VAL A 61 16.60 5.13 -6.75
CA VAL A 61 16.73 5.16 -5.29
C VAL A 61 17.42 3.90 -4.76
N GLU A 62 17.04 2.73 -5.27
CA GLU A 62 17.67 1.46 -4.90
C GLU A 62 19.16 1.42 -5.27
N LYS A 63 19.53 1.91 -6.46
CA LYS A 63 20.94 2.06 -6.85
C LYS A 63 21.73 2.95 -5.90
N GLU A 64 21.15 4.06 -5.44
CA GLU A 64 21.82 4.96 -4.50
C GLU A 64 21.97 4.38 -3.10
N SER A 65 20.98 3.63 -2.63
CA SER A 65 21.04 2.95 -1.33
C SER A 65 22.14 1.88 -1.27
N ASN A 66 22.50 1.32 -2.42
CA ASN A 66 23.62 0.38 -2.54
C ASN A 66 24.99 1.08 -2.64
N GLY A 67 25.04 2.41 -2.73
CA GLY A 67 26.26 3.21 -2.77
C GLY A 67 26.44 4.10 -1.54
N ASN A 68 27.62 4.72 -1.38
CA ASN A 68 27.92 5.67 -0.29
C ASN A 68 27.18 7.03 -0.42
N ASN A 69 26.12 7.11 -1.24
CA ASN A 69 25.38 8.32 -1.56
C ASN A 69 23.93 8.26 -1.05
N GLU A 70 23.68 7.46 -0.03
CA GLU A 70 22.34 7.16 0.50
C GLU A 70 21.48 8.44 0.69
N GLY A 71 20.42 8.54 -0.11
CA GLY A 71 19.38 9.54 0.02
C GLY A 71 19.67 10.92 -0.59
N LYS A 72 20.72 11.09 -1.41
CA LYS A 72 20.96 12.36 -2.13
C LYS A 72 19.87 12.63 -3.18
N PHE A 73 19.49 11.63 -3.97
CA PHE A 73 18.37 11.73 -4.90
C PHE A 73 17.08 12.09 -4.18
N LEU A 74 16.75 11.35 -3.12
CA LEU A 74 15.51 11.56 -2.35
C LEU A 74 15.42 12.96 -1.75
N LYS A 75 16.46 13.42 -1.05
CA LYS A 75 16.48 14.76 -0.43
C LYS A 75 16.32 15.87 -1.44
N LYS A 76 16.93 15.72 -2.62
CA LYS A 76 16.88 16.75 -3.65
C LYS A 76 15.62 16.69 -4.47
N PHE A 77 15.10 15.48 -4.73
CA PHE A 77 13.75 15.28 -5.25
C PHE A 77 12.75 15.99 -4.34
N ASP A 78 12.79 15.73 -3.02
CA ASP A 78 11.94 16.41 -2.03
C ASP A 78 12.08 17.95 -2.10
N SER A 79 13.31 18.48 -2.11
CA SER A 79 13.54 19.93 -2.18
C SER A 79 13.02 20.55 -3.48
N HIS A 80 13.15 19.86 -4.61
CA HIS A 80 12.65 20.32 -5.91
C HIS A 80 11.12 20.29 -5.93
N VAL A 81 10.53 19.25 -5.35
CA VAL A 81 9.10 19.12 -5.12
C VAL A 81 8.57 20.28 -4.27
N GLU A 82 9.21 20.60 -3.16
CA GLU A 82 8.83 21.71 -2.28
C GLU A 82 8.94 23.06 -3.00
N THR A 83 9.97 23.25 -3.82
CA THR A 83 10.16 24.47 -4.62
C THR A 83 9.05 24.62 -5.67
N LEU A 84 8.75 23.55 -6.40
CA LEU A 84 7.66 23.52 -7.38
C LEU A 84 6.30 23.79 -6.74
N LEU A 85 6.06 23.30 -5.52
CA LEU A 85 4.86 23.59 -4.75
C LEU A 85 4.81 25.06 -4.31
N HIS A 86 5.92 25.61 -3.82
CA HIS A 86 6.01 27.01 -3.40
C HIS A 86 5.75 27.96 -4.57
N ASP A 87 6.48 27.77 -5.68
CA ASP A 87 6.31 28.57 -6.90
C ASP A 87 4.89 28.44 -7.46
N PHE A 88 4.26 27.28 -7.30
CA PHE A 88 2.87 27.07 -7.67
C PHE A 88 1.90 27.90 -6.82
N PHE A 89 2.05 27.91 -5.50
CA PHE A 89 1.16 28.66 -4.60
C PHE A 89 1.31 30.18 -4.76
N GLU A 90 2.50 30.66 -5.14
CA GLU A 90 2.73 32.08 -5.36
C GLU A 90 2.25 32.57 -6.75
N ASN A 91 2.22 31.71 -7.77
CA ASN A 91 1.98 32.14 -9.16
C ASN A 91 0.64 31.68 -9.79
N SER A 92 -0.22 30.94 -9.08
CA SER A 92 -1.45 30.36 -9.64
C SER A 92 -2.67 31.28 -9.57
N ASN A 93 -2.74 32.28 -10.46
CA ASN A 93 -3.91 33.16 -10.62
C ASN A 93 -4.90 32.74 -11.74
N SER A 94 -4.77 31.56 -12.36
CA SER A 94 -5.65 31.12 -13.45
C SER A 94 -6.16 29.68 -13.29
N ALA A 95 -7.40 29.44 -13.74
CA ALA A 95 -8.11 28.17 -13.55
C ALA A 95 -7.53 26.98 -14.36
N GLU A 96 -6.92 27.23 -15.53
CA GLU A 96 -6.22 26.19 -16.31
C GLU A 96 -4.95 25.70 -15.58
N ASN A 97 -4.27 26.60 -14.86
CA ASN A 97 -3.12 26.23 -14.04
C ASN A 97 -3.53 25.35 -12.85
N CYS A 98 -4.78 25.43 -12.37
CA CYS A 98 -5.26 24.66 -11.22
C CYS A 98 -5.42 23.15 -11.51
N ALA A 99 -5.81 22.74 -12.73
CA ALA A 99 -6.03 21.32 -13.05
C ALA A 99 -4.70 20.55 -13.24
N ALA A 100 -3.79 21.11 -14.04
CA ALA A 100 -2.44 20.56 -14.20
C ALA A 100 -1.67 20.57 -12.87
N ALA A 101 -1.88 21.60 -12.04
CA ALA A 101 -1.25 21.66 -10.73
C ALA A 101 -1.90 20.75 -9.67
N SER A 102 -3.21 20.50 -9.74
CA SER A 102 -3.85 19.48 -8.91
C SER A 102 -3.21 18.11 -9.20
N MET A 103 -2.97 17.79 -10.47
CA MET A 103 -2.26 16.56 -10.85
C MET A 103 -0.81 16.51 -10.34
N LYS A 104 -0.09 17.64 -10.35
CA LYS A 104 1.23 17.73 -9.71
C LYS A 104 1.13 17.50 -8.21
N VAL A 105 0.22 18.15 -7.50
CA VAL A 105 0.00 17.93 -6.06
C VAL A 105 -0.39 16.48 -5.76
N TYR A 106 -1.23 15.85 -6.59
CA TYR A 106 -1.58 14.43 -6.50
C TYR A 106 -0.37 13.51 -6.72
N PHE A 107 0.49 13.80 -7.72
CA PHE A 107 1.74 13.08 -7.95
C PHE A 107 2.66 13.15 -6.74
N LEU A 108 2.79 14.35 -6.16
CA LEU A 108 3.66 14.61 -5.01
C LEU A 108 3.13 13.97 -3.72
N ALA A 109 1.81 14.03 -3.49
CA ALA A 109 1.16 13.37 -2.38
C ALA A 109 1.27 11.83 -2.52
N PHE A 110 1.10 11.30 -3.73
CA PHE A 110 1.25 9.87 -4.00
C PHE A 110 2.69 9.40 -3.73
N LEU A 111 3.70 10.11 -4.23
CA LEU A 111 5.10 9.79 -3.97
C LEU A 111 5.46 9.93 -2.49
N SER A 112 4.90 10.91 -1.78
CA SER A 112 5.09 11.10 -0.34
C SER A 112 4.42 10.01 0.52
N VAL A 113 3.30 9.44 0.07
CA VAL A 113 2.64 8.30 0.74
C VAL A 113 3.40 7.01 0.49
N GLN A 114 3.97 6.82 -0.70
CA GLN A 114 4.82 5.65 -1.02
C GLN A 114 6.20 5.73 -0.36
N LYS A 115 6.73 6.93 -0.12
CA LYS A 115 7.93 7.20 0.70
C LYS A 115 7.85 6.57 2.09
N PHE A 116 6.65 6.51 2.69
CA PHE A 116 6.45 5.89 4.01
C PHE A 116 6.70 4.38 4.01
N TRP A 117 6.48 3.71 2.88
CA TRP A 117 6.80 2.28 2.72
C TRP A 117 8.31 2.02 2.62
N LEU A 118 9.07 2.96 2.08
CA LEU A 118 10.54 2.90 2.01
C LEU A 118 11.22 3.32 3.33
N TYR A 119 10.64 4.26 4.09
CA TYR A 119 11.18 4.75 5.37
C TYR A 119 10.95 3.82 6.57
N ASP A 120 10.00 2.87 6.51
CA ASP A 120 9.78 1.88 7.58
C ASP A 120 11.02 0.97 7.80
N ILE A 121 11.94 0.94 6.83
CA ILE A 121 13.23 0.24 6.92
C ILE A 121 14.30 1.09 7.66
N THR A 122 14.11 2.41 7.79
CA THR A 122 15.12 3.34 8.35
C THR A 122 14.70 4.00 9.68
N PHE A 123 13.41 3.97 10.04
CA PHE A 123 12.86 4.66 11.21
C PHE A 123 13.39 4.14 12.57
N ASP A 124 13.79 2.88 12.66
CA ASP A 124 14.37 2.28 13.88
C ASP A 124 15.70 2.91 14.31
N ARG A 125 16.42 3.60 13.42
CA ARG A 125 17.73 4.22 13.72
C ARG A 125 17.66 5.66 14.21
N ILE A 126 16.60 6.40 13.89
CA ILE A 126 16.48 7.84 14.19
C ILE A 126 15.91 8.07 15.61
N LYS A 127 15.23 7.08 16.19
CA LYS A 127 14.63 7.14 17.54
C LYS A 127 15.64 7.36 18.68
N LYS A 128 16.95 7.20 18.41
CA LYS A 128 18.03 7.35 19.40
C LYS A 128 18.54 8.79 19.61
N LEU A 129 18.10 9.77 18.83
CA LEU A 129 18.82 11.04 18.74
C LEU A 129 18.06 12.31 19.13
N MET A 130 16.80 12.26 19.56
CA MET A 130 16.07 13.50 19.86
C MET A 130 15.22 13.41 21.14
N SER A 131 15.74 14.03 22.22
CA SER A 131 14.97 14.53 23.37
C SER A 131 14.76 16.03 23.17
N PRO A 132 13.55 16.58 23.35
CA PRO A 132 13.34 18.03 23.29
C PRO A 132 13.14 18.67 24.67
N VAL A 133 13.86 19.77 24.87
CA VAL A 133 13.71 20.80 25.91
C VAL A 133 12.55 21.72 25.54
N GLY A 134 11.65 22.01 26.50
CA GLY A 134 10.44 22.79 26.30
C GLY A 134 10.62 24.31 26.45
N CYS A 135 9.65 25.08 25.93
CA CYS A 135 9.32 26.43 26.41
C CYS A 135 7.93 26.90 25.96
N ASN A 136 7.35 27.76 26.80
CA ASN A 136 5.96 28.25 26.86
C ASN A 136 5.73 29.56 26.06
N CYS A 137 4.48 29.83 25.70
CA CYS A 137 3.97 31.16 25.28
C CYS A 137 2.51 31.35 25.77
N PRO A 138 2.12 32.58 26.13
CA PRO A 138 0.73 33.06 25.92
C PRO A 138 0.70 34.58 25.52
N GLU A 139 -0.34 35.27 25.05
CA GLU A 139 -1.69 35.06 24.47
C GLU A 139 -2.23 36.48 24.07
N HIS A 140 -3.45 36.56 23.47
CA HIS A 140 -4.42 37.71 23.37
C HIS A 140 -4.35 38.61 22.09
N CYS A 141 -5.42 39.13 21.45
CA CYS A 141 -6.88 39.26 21.72
C CYS A 141 -7.66 39.84 20.48
N TYR A 142 -8.98 39.53 20.33
CA TYR A 142 -10.14 40.33 19.83
C TYR A 142 -10.26 40.79 18.34
N VAL A 143 -11.41 41.01 17.65
CA VAL A 143 -12.87 40.70 17.73
C VAL A 143 -13.60 41.37 16.52
N LYS A 144 -14.72 40.78 16.04
CA LYS A 144 -15.98 41.37 15.43
C LYS A 144 -16.25 41.60 13.91
N ASP A 145 -17.41 41.04 13.54
CA ASP A 145 -18.63 41.58 12.86
C ASP A 145 -18.85 41.64 11.32
N CYS A 146 -19.94 40.94 10.95
CA CYS A 146 -21.09 41.31 10.09
C CYS A 146 -21.07 41.21 8.53
N ALA A 147 -21.86 40.21 8.07
CA ALA A 147 -23.13 40.34 7.34
C ALA A 147 -23.23 40.44 5.78
N ASN A 148 -23.99 39.47 5.25
CA ASN A 148 -25.06 39.50 4.23
C ASN A 148 -24.80 39.41 2.70
N GLY A 149 -25.48 38.40 2.12
CA GLY A 149 -26.21 38.43 0.84
C GLY A 149 -25.44 38.23 -0.47
N THR A 150 -25.90 37.58 -1.55
CA THR A 150 -26.86 36.49 -1.85
C THR A 150 -26.77 36.27 -3.38
N ALA A 151 -27.09 35.06 -3.85
CA ALA A 151 -27.76 34.81 -5.13
C ALA A 151 -27.00 35.02 -6.48
N LEU A 152 -25.81 34.44 -6.62
CA LEU A 152 -25.22 34.09 -7.93
C LEU A 152 -24.48 32.73 -7.91
N ARG A 153 -24.82 31.87 -6.93
CA ARG A 153 -23.96 30.77 -6.44
C ARG A 153 -24.42 29.36 -6.82
N ALA A 154 -25.62 29.17 -7.34
CA ALA A 154 -26.25 27.83 -7.42
C ALA A 154 -25.67 26.92 -8.54
N GLU A 155 -25.11 27.49 -9.60
CA GLU A 155 -24.61 26.71 -10.75
C GLU A 155 -23.10 26.43 -10.64
N GLU A 156 -22.36 27.32 -9.98
CA GLU A 156 -20.96 27.11 -9.59
C GLU A 156 -20.82 26.17 -8.38
N LEU A 157 -21.80 26.16 -7.46
CA LEU A 157 -21.85 25.22 -6.32
C LEU A 157 -22.08 23.78 -6.78
N ARG A 158 -22.77 23.55 -7.91
CA ARG A 158 -23.08 22.20 -8.40
C ARG A 158 -21.86 21.48 -8.99
N LEU A 159 -20.98 22.22 -9.67
CA LEU A 159 -19.71 21.70 -10.19
C LEU A 159 -18.64 21.57 -9.08
N LYS A 160 -18.65 22.47 -8.09
CA LYS A 160 -17.82 22.36 -6.87
C LYS A 160 -18.28 21.19 -5.98
N GLU A 161 -19.58 20.97 -5.78
CA GLU A 161 -20.11 19.83 -5.02
C GLU A 161 -19.72 18.49 -5.61
N HIS A 162 -19.66 18.36 -6.95
CA HIS A 162 -19.29 17.09 -7.56
C HIS A 162 -17.77 16.80 -7.42
N SER A 163 -16.93 17.82 -7.56
CA SER A 163 -15.48 17.71 -7.29
C SER A 163 -15.18 17.46 -5.80
N ILE A 164 -15.95 18.10 -4.91
CA ILE A 164 -15.87 17.92 -3.45
C ILE A 164 -16.35 16.53 -3.05
N GLN A 165 -17.42 15.99 -3.64
CA GLN A 165 -17.88 14.62 -3.37
C GLN A 165 -16.85 13.58 -3.82
N CYS A 166 -16.19 13.77 -4.96
CA CYS A 166 -15.09 12.90 -5.39
C CYS A 166 -13.86 13.03 -4.48
N GLY A 167 -13.51 14.25 -4.03
CA GLY A 167 -12.42 14.49 -3.08
C GLY A 167 -12.69 13.92 -1.67
N ILE A 168 -13.94 14.00 -1.19
CA ILE A 168 -14.38 13.46 0.10
C ILE A 168 -14.44 11.92 0.05
N LEU A 169 -14.96 11.32 -1.03
CA LEU A 169 -14.95 9.86 -1.19
C LEU A 169 -13.53 9.30 -1.29
N TYR A 170 -12.63 10.02 -1.95
CA TYR A 170 -11.21 9.69 -1.98
C TYR A 170 -10.60 9.84 -0.58
N LEU A 171 -10.77 10.97 0.11
CA LEU A 171 -10.29 11.19 1.47
C LEU A 171 -10.82 10.13 2.45
N ILE A 172 -12.09 9.75 2.38
CA ILE A 172 -12.68 8.67 3.19
C ILE A 172 -11.99 7.32 2.91
N SER A 173 -11.60 7.05 1.66
CA SER A 173 -10.90 5.82 1.29
C SER A 173 -9.44 5.75 1.76
N ILE A 174 -8.76 6.90 1.90
CA ILE A 174 -7.40 7.00 2.49
C ILE A 174 -7.39 7.36 3.99
N THR A 175 -8.55 7.68 4.59
CA THR A 175 -8.68 8.01 6.02
C THR A 175 -8.21 6.88 6.95
N PRO A 176 -8.44 5.58 6.68
CA PRO A 176 -7.88 4.49 7.48
C PRO A 176 -6.34 4.41 7.43
N LEU A 177 -5.72 4.89 6.34
CA LEU A 177 -4.27 4.97 6.16
C LEU A 177 -3.69 6.19 6.88
N LEU A 178 -4.41 7.31 6.89
CA LEU A 178 -4.05 8.54 7.62
C LEU A 178 -4.25 8.41 9.14
N LEU A 179 -5.28 7.68 9.59
CA LEU A 179 -5.54 7.41 11.02
C LEU A 179 -4.44 6.57 11.67
N ARG A 180 -3.64 5.83 10.90
CA ARG A 180 -2.45 5.14 11.43
C ARG A 180 -1.23 6.05 11.63
N ASN A 181 -1.24 7.27 11.10
CA ASN A 181 -0.14 8.24 11.23
C ASN A 181 -0.68 9.63 11.59
N ILE A 182 -1.30 9.69 12.77
CA ILE A 182 -1.84 10.89 13.41
C ILE A 182 -0.80 12.03 13.48
N GLU A 183 0.48 11.73 13.69
CA GLU A 183 1.55 12.75 13.78
C GLU A 183 1.77 13.51 12.47
N TYR A 184 1.73 12.81 11.33
CA TYR A 184 1.94 13.42 10.01
C TYR A 184 0.73 14.24 9.57
N TYR A 185 -0.46 13.79 9.95
CA TYR A 185 -1.71 14.53 9.80
C TYR A 185 -1.69 15.83 10.64
N ILE A 186 -1.30 15.75 11.92
CA ILE A 186 -1.16 16.92 12.80
C ILE A 186 -0.13 17.92 12.24
N TYR A 187 1.01 17.43 11.73
CA TYR A 187 2.02 18.27 11.09
C TYR A 187 1.46 19.07 9.90
N TRP A 188 0.73 18.41 8.99
CA TRP A 188 0.14 19.06 7.82
C TRP A 188 -1.00 20.03 8.17
N CYS A 189 -1.86 19.66 9.11
CA CYS A 189 -2.91 20.56 9.62
C CYS A 189 -2.31 21.82 10.26
N SER A 190 -1.22 21.69 11.03
CA SER A 190 -0.51 22.83 11.64
C SER A 190 0.12 23.75 10.59
N ARG A 191 0.72 23.18 9.53
CA ARG A 191 1.24 23.95 8.38
C ARG A 191 0.13 24.66 7.62
N LEU A 192 -1.00 24.00 7.34
CA LEU A 192 -2.15 24.61 6.66
C LEU A 192 -2.75 25.76 7.49
N ARG A 193 -2.82 25.64 8.82
CA ARG A 193 -3.22 26.73 9.72
C ARG A 193 -2.28 27.94 9.61
N LYS A 194 -0.96 27.72 9.50
CA LYS A 194 0.04 28.79 9.36
C LYS A 194 -0.17 29.64 8.10
N TYR A 195 -0.61 29.02 6.99
CA TYR A 195 -0.83 29.71 5.71
C TYR A 195 -2.30 30.04 5.44
N LYS A 196 -3.21 29.83 6.40
CA LYS A 196 -4.67 30.06 6.26
C LYS A 196 -4.99 31.46 5.73
N HIS A 197 -4.22 32.47 6.13
CA HIS A 197 -4.38 33.87 5.72
C HIS A 197 -3.97 34.16 4.27
N CYS A 198 -3.22 33.26 3.63
CA CYS A 198 -2.79 33.39 2.23
C CYS A 198 -3.86 32.91 1.22
N PHE A 199 -4.93 32.27 1.70
CA PHE A 199 -5.97 31.72 0.83
C PHE A 199 -7.21 32.62 0.78
N GLY A 200 -7.85 32.71 -0.38
CA GLY A 200 -9.11 33.44 -0.54
C GLY A 200 -10.25 32.84 0.29
N ASN A 201 -11.26 33.67 0.58
CA ASN A 201 -12.35 33.37 1.53
C ASN A 201 -13.06 32.01 1.30
N GLY A 202 -13.16 31.54 0.05
CA GLY A 202 -13.78 30.24 -0.24
C GLY A 202 -12.99 29.03 0.24
N THR A 203 -11.66 29.11 0.27
CA THR A 203 -10.77 28.04 0.75
C THR A 203 -10.67 28.06 2.27
N GLN A 204 -10.77 29.25 2.89
CA GLN A 204 -10.81 29.38 4.34
C GLN A 204 -12.07 28.75 4.95
N ASP A 205 -13.22 28.88 4.29
CA ASP A 205 -14.48 28.21 4.68
C ASP A 205 -14.35 26.68 4.61
N MET A 206 -13.67 26.15 3.58
CA MET A 206 -13.46 24.71 3.42
C MET A 206 -12.49 24.15 4.48
N ILE A 207 -11.43 24.89 4.83
CA ILE A 207 -10.55 24.57 5.96
C ILE A 207 -11.34 24.60 7.27
N GLY A 208 -12.23 25.59 7.47
CA GLY A 208 -13.10 25.66 8.65
C GLY A 208 -14.09 24.49 8.77
N GLN A 209 -14.63 24.00 7.65
CA GLN A 209 -15.50 22.82 7.62
C GLN A 209 -14.72 21.53 7.92
N LEU A 210 -13.50 21.39 7.40
CA LEU A 210 -12.60 20.29 7.77
C LEU A 210 -12.24 20.34 9.26
N GLU A 211 -11.92 21.53 9.79
CA GLU A 211 -11.68 21.73 11.24
C GLU A 211 -12.91 21.37 12.08
N THR A 212 -14.13 21.59 11.59
CA THR A 212 -15.38 21.24 12.28
C THR A 212 -15.66 19.73 12.21
N CYS A 213 -15.44 19.09 11.06
CA CYS A 213 -15.59 17.65 10.89
C CYS A 213 -14.57 16.84 11.70
N PHE A 214 -13.39 17.41 11.96
CA PHE A 214 -12.29 16.74 12.66
C PHE A 214 -11.98 17.29 14.05
N GLY A 215 -12.68 18.33 14.53
CA GLY A 215 -12.46 18.94 15.84
C GLY A 215 -12.63 17.98 17.02
N GLY A 216 -13.45 16.92 16.86
CA GLY A 216 -13.57 15.85 17.87
C GLY A 216 -12.36 14.91 17.93
N ILE A 217 -11.45 14.97 16.96
CA ILE A 217 -10.18 14.22 16.97
C ILE A 217 -9.12 14.97 17.78
N ASP A 218 -9.14 16.31 17.80
CA ASP A 218 -8.18 17.14 18.55
C ASP A 218 -8.39 16.95 20.07
N GLU A 219 -9.64 16.93 20.56
CA GLU A 219 -9.96 16.64 21.97
C GLU A 219 -9.59 15.21 22.40
N ARG A 220 -9.77 14.22 21.50
CA ARG A 220 -9.36 12.83 21.76
C ARG A 220 -7.85 12.66 21.70
N ALA A 221 -7.17 13.34 20.79
CA ALA A 221 -5.71 13.36 20.73
C ALA A 221 -5.12 14.03 21.97
N HIS A 222 -5.71 15.13 22.45
CA HIS A 222 -5.33 15.76 23.72
C HIS A 222 -5.56 14.85 24.93
N CYS A 223 -6.65 14.06 24.94
CA CYS A 223 -6.93 13.10 26.00
C CYS A 223 -5.92 11.94 26.00
N VAL A 224 -5.53 11.44 24.82
CA VAL A 224 -4.49 10.41 24.65
C VAL A 224 -3.10 10.94 25.00
N LEU A 225 -2.78 12.20 24.66
CA LEU A 225 -1.52 12.84 25.04
C LEU A 225 -1.42 13.08 26.56
N ASN A 226 -2.54 13.37 27.23
CA ASN A 226 -2.60 13.46 28.69
C ASN A 226 -2.47 12.09 29.39
N GLU A 227 -3.00 11.02 28.80
CA GLU A 227 -2.75 9.64 29.28
C GLU A 227 -1.29 9.23 29.08
N ILE A 228 -0.68 9.59 27.94
CA ILE A 228 0.75 9.33 27.66
C ILE A 228 1.67 10.13 28.60
N GLY A 229 1.31 11.37 28.94
CA GLY A 229 2.04 12.19 29.90
C GLY A 229 2.01 11.68 31.35
N SER A 230 1.11 10.75 31.67
CA SER A 230 1.04 10.09 32.99
C SER A 230 1.85 8.79 33.09
N LEU A 231 2.52 8.39 32.01
CA LEU A 231 3.29 7.15 31.91
C LEU A 231 4.80 7.45 31.78
N GLU A 232 5.37 8.16 32.74
CA GLU A 232 6.82 8.10 33.00
C GLU A 232 7.13 6.72 33.61
N LYS A 233 7.17 5.70 32.76
CA LYS A 233 7.68 4.39 33.15
C LYS A 233 9.18 4.49 33.31
N THR A 234 9.72 3.96 34.41
CA THR A 234 11.17 3.83 34.55
C THR A 234 11.71 2.83 33.51
N ASP A 235 12.98 2.94 33.15
CA ASP A 235 13.62 2.01 32.20
C ASP A 235 13.43 0.54 32.62
N GLU A 236 13.42 0.28 33.94
CA GLU A 236 13.14 -1.05 34.52
C GLU A 236 11.70 -1.53 34.27
N GLN A 237 10.71 -0.63 34.29
CA GLN A 237 9.32 -0.98 33.97
C GLN A 237 9.17 -1.27 32.48
N ILE A 238 9.89 -0.53 31.62
CA ILE A 238 9.91 -0.78 30.17
C ILE A 238 10.52 -2.15 29.88
N GLU A 239 11.65 -2.49 30.50
CA GLU A 239 12.30 -3.79 30.31
C GLU A 239 11.42 -4.96 30.78
N ASN A 240 10.74 -4.81 31.91
CA ASN A 240 9.80 -5.82 32.42
C ASN A 240 8.58 -6.02 31.49
N ASP A 241 8.04 -4.95 30.92
CA ASP A 241 6.94 -5.02 29.96
C ASP A 241 7.37 -5.70 28.65
N ILE A 242 8.60 -5.40 28.17
CA ILE A 242 9.16 -6.06 26.99
C ILE A 242 9.29 -7.56 27.22
N ASN A 243 9.86 -7.98 28.35
CA ASN A 243 10.04 -9.40 28.68
C ASN A 243 8.69 -10.13 28.83
N ARG A 244 7.69 -9.48 29.43
CA ARG A 244 6.33 -10.02 29.50
C ARG A 244 5.73 -10.24 28.12
N LEU A 245 5.87 -9.26 27.21
CA LEU A 245 5.35 -9.35 25.84
C LEU A 245 6.05 -10.43 25.02
N ILE A 246 7.36 -10.66 25.22
CA ILE A 246 8.11 -11.76 24.59
C ILE A 246 7.53 -13.10 25.04
N ILE A 247 7.35 -13.32 26.35
CA ILE A 247 6.79 -14.57 26.90
C ILE A 247 5.35 -14.79 26.41
N GLU A 248 4.52 -13.75 26.36
CA GLU A 248 3.16 -13.84 25.82
C GLU A 248 3.15 -14.18 24.32
N ARG A 249 4.10 -13.63 23.54
CA ARG A 249 4.29 -13.98 22.12
C ARG A 249 4.67 -15.44 21.93
N GLU A 250 5.62 -15.95 22.71
CA GLU A 250 6.05 -17.35 22.65
C GLU A 250 4.89 -18.30 23.00
N LYS A 251 4.16 -18.01 24.08
CA LYS A 251 2.95 -18.76 24.46
C LYS A 251 1.87 -18.73 23.37
N ASN A 252 1.70 -17.59 22.71
CA ASN A 252 0.74 -17.45 21.62
C ASN A 252 1.20 -18.17 20.35
N ALA A 253 2.51 -18.23 20.06
CA ALA A 253 3.07 -19.02 18.96
C ALA A 253 2.84 -20.51 19.21
N ASP A 254 3.10 -21.01 20.42
CA ASP A 254 2.84 -22.39 20.81
C ASP A 254 1.34 -22.73 20.75
N LYS A 255 0.47 -21.81 21.20
CA LYS A 255 -0.97 -21.97 21.11
C LYS A 255 -1.45 -21.97 19.65
N LYS A 256 -0.88 -21.13 18.79
CA LYS A 256 -1.20 -21.08 17.35
C LYS A 256 -0.72 -22.34 16.62
N ASN A 257 0.45 -22.88 16.99
CA ASN A 257 0.95 -24.16 16.48
C ASN A 257 0.08 -25.34 16.94
N LYS A 258 -0.42 -25.32 18.19
CA LYS A 258 -1.36 -26.32 18.71
C LYS A 258 -2.77 -26.21 18.12
N LEU A 259 -3.21 -24.99 17.77
CA LEU A 259 -4.48 -24.77 17.06
C LEU A 259 -4.37 -25.18 15.58
N ALA A 260 -3.21 -25.00 14.96
CA ALA A 260 -2.93 -25.45 13.60
C ALA A 260 -2.93 -26.99 13.46
N SER A 261 -2.59 -27.73 14.52
CA SER A 261 -2.69 -29.20 14.52
C SER A 261 -4.13 -29.74 14.61
N ASP A 262 -5.09 -28.91 15.06
CA ASP A 262 -6.50 -29.27 15.22
C ASP A 262 -7.42 -28.65 14.14
N VAL A 263 -6.85 -28.24 13.00
CA VAL A 263 -7.59 -27.72 11.85
C VAL A 263 -8.54 -28.80 11.31
N GLN A 264 -9.78 -28.70 11.77
CA GLN A 264 -10.88 -29.63 11.56
C GLN A 264 -11.29 -29.71 10.08
N LYS A 265 -10.65 -30.61 9.33
CA LYS A 265 -10.85 -30.94 7.91
C LYS A 265 -12.32 -30.87 7.45
N LYS A 266 -12.69 -29.86 6.65
CA LYS A 266 -13.97 -29.86 5.93
C LYS A 266 -13.73 -30.33 4.48
N PRO A 267 -14.55 -31.25 3.96
CA PRO A 267 -14.39 -31.79 2.62
C PRO A 267 -14.80 -30.80 1.53
N ILE A 268 -14.36 -31.10 0.31
CA ILE A 268 -14.96 -30.59 -0.93
C ILE A 268 -16.43 -31.04 -0.95
N GLN A 269 -17.31 -30.34 -1.69
CA GLN A 269 -18.63 -30.89 -2.02
C GLN A 269 -18.45 -32.36 -2.44
N HIS A 270 -19.19 -33.27 -1.80
CA HIS A 270 -19.10 -34.74 -1.92
C HIS A 270 -18.18 -35.53 -0.98
N GLY A 271 -17.60 -34.93 0.06
CA GLY A 271 -16.83 -35.72 1.03
C GLY A 271 -15.47 -36.19 0.48
N THR A 272 -14.95 -35.48 -0.51
CA THR A 272 -13.66 -35.72 -1.15
C THR A 272 -12.62 -34.71 -0.68
N TYR A 273 -11.35 -35.11 -0.75
CA TYR A 273 -10.20 -34.29 -0.37
C TYR A 273 -9.14 -34.40 -1.44
N MET A 274 -8.52 -33.27 -1.78
CA MET A 274 -7.38 -33.24 -2.69
C MET A 274 -6.18 -33.92 -2.03
N ARG A 275 -5.58 -34.90 -2.71
CA ARG A 275 -4.46 -35.69 -2.22
C ARG A 275 -3.25 -35.50 -3.13
N ALA A 276 -2.10 -35.23 -2.52
CA ALA A 276 -0.81 -35.21 -3.20
C ALA A 276 -0.23 -36.63 -3.30
N TYR A 277 0.36 -36.99 -4.44
CA TYR A 277 1.15 -38.21 -4.62
C TYR A 277 2.58 -37.86 -4.97
N ASP A 278 3.46 -37.94 -3.96
CA ASP A 278 4.85 -37.55 -4.11
C ASP A 278 5.63 -38.46 -5.07
N GLN A 279 5.34 -39.75 -5.10
CA GLN A 279 6.11 -40.65 -5.98
C GLN A 279 5.81 -40.41 -7.46
N GLU A 280 4.61 -39.91 -7.77
CA GLU A 280 4.12 -39.77 -9.15
C GLU A 280 3.98 -38.32 -9.62
N TRP A 281 4.22 -37.33 -8.74
CA TRP A 281 4.00 -35.91 -9.02
C TRP A 281 2.56 -35.59 -9.45
N LYS A 282 1.59 -36.35 -8.93
CA LYS A 282 0.18 -36.25 -9.29
C LYS A 282 -0.67 -35.75 -8.14
N VAL A 283 -1.84 -35.26 -8.50
CA VAL A 283 -2.88 -34.88 -7.55
C VAL A 283 -4.18 -35.57 -7.96
N ASP A 284 -4.87 -36.14 -7.00
CA ASP A 284 -6.16 -36.78 -7.21
C ASP A 284 -7.13 -36.43 -6.06
N LEU A 285 -8.32 -37.05 -6.08
CA LEU A 285 -9.26 -36.95 -4.97
C LEU A 285 -9.35 -38.25 -4.19
N LYS A 286 -9.40 -38.12 -2.86
CA LYS A 286 -9.68 -39.21 -1.94
C LYS A 286 -11.06 -39.03 -1.31
N HIS A 287 -11.88 -40.08 -1.37
CA HIS A 287 -13.14 -40.16 -0.65
C HIS A 287 -12.96 -40.59 0.81
N GLY A 288 -13.84 -40.10 1.70
CA GLY A 288 -13.94 -40.59 3.07
C GLY A 288 -13.11 -39.78 4.07
N GLN A 289 -12.29 -40.44 4.89
CA GLN A 289 -11.51 -39.74 5.90
C GLN A 289 -10.13 -39.27 5.36
N PRO A 290 -9.78 -37.98 5.51
CA PRO A 290 -8.49 -37.46 5.09
C PRO A 290 -7.39 -37.90 6.08
N GLY A 291 -6.32 -38.44 5.54
CA GLY A 291 -5.08 -38.84 6.18
C GLY A 291 -4.03 -37.72 6.15
N GLU A 292 -2.78 -38.10 5.92
CA GLU A 292 -1.64 -37.16 5.86
C GLU A 292 -1.48 -36.52 4.48
N TRP A 293 -1.64 -37.30 3.42
CA TRP A 293 -1.49 -36.88 2.02
C TRP A 293 -2.56 -35.89 1.52
N GLU A 294 -3.64 -35.73 2.28
CA GLU A 294 -4.71 -34.77 2.03
C GLU A 294 -4.48 -33.43 2.75
N ARG A 295 -3.34 -33.26 3.42
CA ARG A 295 -3.00 -32.04 4.15
C ARG A 295 -2.13 -31.13 3.29
N TRP A 296 -2.52 -29.86 3.25
CA TRP A 296 -1.87 -28.83 2.47
C TRP A 296 -1.59 -27.62 3.37
N TYR A 297 -0.44 -27.00 3.19
CA TYR A 297 -0.19 -25.64 3.63
C TYR A 297 -0.68 -24.68 2.55
N ILE A 298 -1.45 -23.68 2.95
CA ILE A 298 -1.86 -22.58 2.08
C ILE A 298 -1.05 -21.36 2.52
N GLU A 299 -0.08 -20.98 1.70
CA GLU A 299 0.80 -19.83 1.97
C GLU A 299 0.26 -18.61 1.23
N ASP A 300 0.24 -17.43 1.86
CA ASP A 300 -0.10 -16.15 1.20
C ASP A 300 1.13 -15.56 0.50
N TRP A 301 0.92 -15.07 -0.71
CA TRP A 301 1.93 -14.56 -1.64
C TRP A 301 1.45 -13.25 -2.28
N GLY A 302 1.10 -12.27 -1.44
CA GLY A 302 0.70 -10.93 -1.88
C GLY A 302 -0.68 -10.91 -2.54
N GLY A 303 -1.67 -11.54 -1.90
CA GLY A 303 -3.05 -11.64 -2.43
C GLY A 303 -3.25 -12.78 -3.43
N LYS A 304 -2.23 -13.61 -3.62
CA LYS A 304 -2.31 -14.93 -4.24
C LYS A 304 -1.96 -15.98 -3.19
N VAL A 305 -2.27 -17.23 -3.47
CA VAL A 305 -1.92 -18.35 -2.59
C VAL A 305 -1.16 -19.43 -3.34
N VAL A 306 -0.40 -20.20 -2.57
CA VAL A 306 0.26 -21.41 -3.02
C VAL A 306 -0.20 -22.57 -2.16
N PHE A 307 -0.52 -23.69 -2.78
CA PHE A 307 -0.79 -24.95 -2.07
C PHE A 307 0.48 -25.78 -2.04
N LYS A 308 0.99 -26.02 -0.84
CA LYS A 308 2.19 -26.82 -0.59
C LYS A 308 1.83 -28.11 0.12
N ALA A 309 2.21 -29.24 -0.45
CA ALA A 309 2.03 -30.54 0.18
C ALA A 309 2.84 -30.60 1.49
N ILE A 310 2.32 -31.30 2.51
CA ILE A 310 2.99 -31.42 3.81
C ILE A 310 4.30 -32.23 3.77
N HIS A 311 4.46 -33.05 2.74
CA HIS A 311 5.58 -33.99 2.63
C HIS A 311 6.86 -33.34 2.07
N SER A 312 8.00 -33.94 2.41
CA SER A 312 9.34 -33.49 1.98
C SER A 312 9.85 -34.40 0.85
N PRO A 313 10.48 -33.85 -0.21
CA PRO A 313 10.75 -32.42 -0.44
C PRO A 313 9.48 -31.62 -0.70
N ALA A 314 9.53 -30.31 -0.44
CA ALA A 314 8.39 -29.41 -0.65
C ALA A 314 7.91 -29.46 -2.11
N ARG A 315 6.60 -29.62 -2.29
CA ARG A 315 5.94 -29.71 -3.59
C ARG A 315 4.75 -28.79 -3.63
N TYR A 316 4.56 -28.14 -4.77
CA TYR A 316 3.54 -27.12 -4.96
C TYR A 316 2.54 -27.55 -6.03
N LEU A 317 1.27 -27.28 -5.78
CA LEU A 317 0.20 -27.51 -6.75
C LEU A 317 0.34 -26.55 -7.93
N ARG A 318 0.45 -27.09 -9.14
CA ARG A 318 0.65 -26.31 -10.37
C ARG A 318 -0.51 -26.51 -11.33
N ALA A 319 -0.97 -25.42 -11.94
CA ALA A 319 -1.88 -25.45 -13.08
C ALA A 319 -1.08 -25.52 -14.38
N CYS A 320 -1.25 -26.56 -15.17
CA CYS A 320 -0.66 -26.66 -16.49
C CYS A 320 -1.52 -25.92 -17.53
N SER A 321 -0.89 -25.43 -18.62
CA SER A 321 -1.57 -24.68 -19.68
C SER A 321 -2.59 -25.51 -20.47
N ASP A 322 -2.49 -26.84 -20.41
CA ASP A 322 -3.43 -27.79 -21.02
C ASP A 322 -4.64 -28.10 -20.13
N GLY A 323 -4.73 -27.47 -18.95
CA GLY A 323 -5.79 -27.68 -17.98
C GLY A 323 -5.52 -28.81 -16.98
N ASN A 324 -4.41 -29.53 -17.11
CA ASN A 324 -4.01 -30.51 -16.10
C ASN A 324 -3.52 -29.83 -14.82
N VAL A 325 -3.57 -30.57 -13.72
CA VAL A 325 -3.05 -30.12 -12.42
C VAL A 325 -2.07 -31.16 -11.90
N ASP A 326 -0.86 -30.73 -11.57
CA ASP A 326 0.21 -31.60 -11.09
C ASP A 326 0.98 -30.97 -9.93
N LEU A 327 2.06 -31.65 -9.51
CA LEU A 327 2.97 -31.16 -8.49
C LEU A 327 4.30 -30.75 -9.11
N VAL A 328 4.90 -29.67 -8.61
CA VAL A 328 6.24 -29.25 -9.00
C VAL A 328 7.11 -28.96 -7.77
N GLY A 329 8.42 -29.24 -7.86
CA GLY A 329 9.38 -28.98 -6.78
C GLY A 329 10.00 -27.58 -6.84
N SER A 330 9.77 -26.85 -7.93
CA SER A 330 10.27 -25.48 -8.13
C SER A 330 9.62 -24.51 -7.15
N HIS A 331 10.40 -23.54 -6.69
CA HIS A 331 9.90 -22.49 -5.80
C HIS A 331 8.86 -21.61 -6.53
N PRO A 332 7.83 -21.07 -5.85
CA PRO A 332 6.78 -20.27 -6.49
C PRO A 332 7.25 -19.02 -7.25
N ASN A 333 8.40 -18.45 -6.86
CA ASN A 333 9.03 -17.35 -7.61
C ASN A 333 9.53 -17.76 -8.99
N ASP A 334 9.89 -19.03 -9.16
CA ASP A 334 10.45 -19.58 -10.40
C ASP A 334 9.38 -20.26 -11.27
N CYS A 335 8.21 -20.56 -10.71
CA CYS A 335 7.09 -21.20 -11.41
C CYS A 335 5.78 -20.51 -11.03
N ARG A 336 5.38 -19.52 -11.82
CA ARG A 336 4.18 -18.71 -11.53
C ARG A 336 2.89 -19.52 -11.61
N GLU A 337 2.92 -20.65 -12.32
CA GLU A 337 1.83 -21.61 -12.46
C GLU A 337 1.44 -22.28 -11.14
N THR A 338 2.24 -22.13 -10.09
CA THR A 338 1.88 -22.55 -8.73
C THR A 338 1.07 -21.51 -7.95
N LEU A 339 0.89 -20.31 -8.50
CA LEU A 339 0.16 -19.22 -7.86
C LEU A 339 -1.33 -19.27 -8.24
N TRP A 340 -2.17 -19.24 -7.23
CA TRP A 340 -3.62 -19.27 -7.36
C TRP A 340 -4.23 -17.99 -6.82
N LYS A 341 -5.17 -17.39 -7.55
CA LYS A 341 -5.94 -16.26 -7.04
C LYS A 341 -7.18 -16.79 -6.31
N PRO A 342 -7.28 -16.55 -5.00
CA PRO A 342 -8.42 -17.02 -4.21
C PRO A 342 -9.63 -16.11 -4.40
N PHE A 343 -10.82 -16.70 -4.41
CA PHE A 343 -12.11 -16.01 -4.45
C PHE A 343 -13.03 -16.61 -3.39
N LYS A 344 -13.49 -15.77 -2.46
CA LYS A 344 -14.49 -16.18 -1.48
C LYS A 344 -15.87 -16.08 -2.10
N ASN A 345 -16.60 -17.19 -2.10
CA ASN A 345 -17.95 -17.28 -2.63
C ASN A 345 -18.98 -16.82 -1.58
N SER A 346 -20.20 -16.51 -2.03
CA SER A 346 -21.30 -16.09 -1.15
C SER A 346 -21.81 -17.18 -0.21
N ASP A 347 -21.48 -18.44 -0.48
CA ASP A 347 -21.82 -19.62 0.32
C ASP A 347 -20.69 -20.01 1.30
N GLU A 348 -19.75 -19.09 1.57
CA GLU A 348 -18.58 -19.29 2.43
C GLU A 348 -17.60 -20.38 1.94
N THR A 349 -17.74 -20.84 0.69
CA THR A 349 -16.72 -21.66 0.03
C THR A 349 -15.67 -20.79 -0.66
N TRP A 350 -14.61 -21.42 -1.13
CA TRP A 350 -13.54 -20.77 -1.88
C TRP A 350 -13.39 -21.37 -3.27
N SER A 351 -13.04 -20.54 -4.23
CA SER A 351 -12.66 -20.96 -5.58
C SER A 351 -11.29 -20.38 -5.92
N PHE A 352 -10.50 -21.11 -6.69
CA PHE A 352 -9.10 -20.77 -6.96
C PHE A 352 -8.87 -20.67 -8.46
N LEU A 353 -8.51 -19.48 -8.91
CA LEU A 353 -8.24 -19.19 -10.31
C LEU A 353 -6.74 -19.30 -10.59
N SER A 354 -6.36 -20.09 -11.59
CA SER A 354 -4.98 -20.25 -12.06
C SER A 354 -4.49 -18.99 -12.79
N VAL A 355 -3.18 -18.93 -13.05
CA VAL A 355 -2.58 -17.91 -13.92
C VAL A 355 -3.06 -17.97 -15.38
N HIS A 356 -3.64 -19.10 -15.79
CA HIS A 356 -4.19 -19.32 -17.12
C HIS A 356 -5.66 -18.92 -17.24
N GLY A 357 -6.27 -18.37 -16.18
CA GLY A 357 -7.68 -17.96 -16.19
C GLY A 357 -8.67 -19.12 -16.09
N THR A 358 -8.22 -20.27 -15.58
CA THR A 358 -9.03 -21.48 -15.37
C THR A 358 -9.12 -21.81 -13.87
N TRP A 359 -10.23 -22.40 -13.44
CA TRP A 359 -10.55 -22.68 -12.04
C TRP A 359 -10.11 -24.07 -11.62
N LEU A 360 -9.46 -24.20 -10.46
CA LEU A 360 -9.18 -25.50 -9.85
C LEU A 360 -10.49 -26.26 -9.62
N SER A 361 -10.56 -27.51 -10.05
CA SER A 361 -11.77 -28.34 -9.99
C SER A 361 -11.46 -29.73 -9.47
N GLY A 362 -12.32 -30.23 -8.58
CA GLY A 362 -12.37 -31.62 -8.16
C GLY A 362 -13.55 -32.34 -8.81
N LEU A 363 -13.29 -33.08 -9.89
CA LEU A 363 -14.33 -33.82 -10.60
C LEU A 363 -14.65 -35.14 -9.89
N GLY A 364 -15.92 -35.57 -9.95
CA GLY A 364 -16.41 -36.77 -9.24
C GLY A 364 -15.81 -38.11 -9.69
N ASN A 365 -14.93 -38.13 -10.69
CA ASN A 365 -14.19 -39.29 -11.19
C ASN A 365 -12.76 -39.39 -10.63
N ASN A 366 -12.51 -38.79 -9.46
CA ASN A 366 -11.21 -38.69 -8.79
C ASN A 366 -10.16 -37.85 -9.54
N VAL A 367 -10.57 -37.05 -10.52
CA VAL A 367 -9.66 -36.19 -11.28
C VAL A 367 -9.64 -34.79 -10.69
N VAL A 368 -8.44 -34.25 -10.52
CA VAL A 368 -8.21 -32.83 -10.25
C VAL A 368 -7.71 -32.19 -11.54
N CYS A 369 -8.38 -31.14 -11.99
CA CYS A 369 -8.03 -30.43 -13.22
C CYS A 369 -8.42 -28.95 -13.11
N CYS A 370 -8.18 -28.20 -14.18
CA CYS A 370 -8.62 -26.83 -14.32
C CYS A 370 -9.80 -26.71 -15.29
N MET A 371 -10.84 -25.97 -14.93
CA MET A 371 -12.07 -25.80 -15.71
C MET A 371 -12.29 -24.34 -16.09
N TRP A 372 -12.88 -24.07 -17.25
CA TRP A 372 -13.14 -22.70 -17.72
C TRP A 372 -14.23 -21.98 -16.92
N GLU A 373 -15.20 -22.72 -16.41
CA GLU A 373 -16.35 -22.18 -15.70
C GLU A 373 -16.26 -22.54 -14.21
N CYS A 374 -16.57 -21.58 -13.33
CA CYS A 374 -16.67 -21.83 -11.89
C CYS A 374 -18.07 -22.34 -11.55
N LYS A 375 -18.21 -23.66 -11.38
CA LYS A 375 -19.45 -24.34 -10.96
C LYS A 375 -19.29 -24.89 -9.55
N SER A 376 -20.08 -25.92 -9.21
CA SER A 376 -20.04 -26.58 -7.91
C SER A 376 -18.73 -27.33 -7.65
N SER A 377 -18.12 -27.93 -8.69
CA SER A 377 -16.90 -28.73 -8.55
C SER A 377 -15.64 -27.89 -8.30
N GLU A 378 -15.72 -26.58 -8.52
CA GLU A 378 -14.66 -25.59 -8.33
C GLU A 378 -14.77 -24.87 -6.97
N LYS A 379 -15.65 -25.35 -6.09
CA LYS A 379 -15.89 -24.80 -4.75
C LYS A 379 -15.31 -25.71 -3.68
N PHE A 380 -14.42 -25.15 -2.88
CA PHE A 380 -13.69 -25.84 -1.82
C PHE A 380 -14.10 -25.28 -0.46
N THR A 381 -14.39 -26.17 0.49
CA THR A 381 -14.59 -25.76 1.87
C THR A 381 -13.24 -25.76 2.57
N LEU A 382 -12.80 -24.60 3.03
CA LEU A 382 -11.63 -24.51 3.89
C LEU A 382 -12.13 -24.43 5.33
N PRO A 383 -11.66 -25.32 6.22
CA PRO A 383 -12.18 -25.34 7.58
C PRO A 383 -11.85 -24.07 8.36
N TRP A 384 -10.64 -23.52 8.16
CA TRP A 384 -10.20 -22.23 8.71
C TRP A 384 -9.05 -21.75 7.82
N TRP A 385 -9.18 -20.56 7.23
CA TRP A 385 -8.11 -19.90 6.46
C TRP A 385 -8.10 -18.41 6.82
#